data_AF-A0A453H1A7-F1
#
_entry.id   AF-A0A453H1A7-F1
#
_cell.length_a   1.000
_cell.length_b   1.000
_cell.length_c   1.000
_cell.angle_alpha   90.00
_cell.angle_beta   90.00
_cell.angle_gamma   90.00
#
_symmetry.space_group_name_H-M   'P 1'
#
loop_
_entity.id
_entity.type
_entity.pdbx_description
1 polymer ?
#
loop_
_entity_poly.entity_id
_entity_poly.type
_entity_poly.pdbx_seq_one_letter_code
_entity_poly.pdbx_strand_id
1 'polypeptide(L)'
;RIPLLLYYNVPMSFVPVTAPGCPGRPKGGPQCPRVITPQCPNELRAAGGCNNACMVFKEDRYCYTGSPANKCGPADYSRFFKGQCSDAYSYPKDDATSIFTSPGGTNYQVIFCP
;
A
#
# COMPACT_ATOMS: atom_id res chain seq x y z
N ARG A 1 8.31 -0.66 -0.38
CA ARG A 1 6.88 -0.22 -0.40
C ARG A 1 5.96 -1.44 -0.48
N ILE A 2 4.75 -1.37 0.07
CA ILE A 2 3.67 -2.36 -0.14
C ILE A 2 2.63 -1.73 -1.10
N PRO A 3 2.38 -2.29 -2.30
CA PRO A 3 1.42 -1.71 -3.25
C PRO A 3 -0.02 -2.17 -2.99
N LEU A 4 -0.97 -1.22 -2.93
CA LEU A 4 -2.43 -1.45 -2.89
C LEU A 4 -3.15 -0.90 -4.13
N LEU A 5 -2.40 -0.58 -5.19
CA LEU A 5 -2.90 0.00 -6.44
C LEU A 5 -3.71 -0.95 -7.31
N LEU A 6 -3.61 -2.26 -7.06
CA LEU A 6 -4.19 -3.28 -7.90
C LEU A 6 -5.20 -4.12 -7.11
N TYR A 7 -4.70 -4.81 -6.09
CA TYR A 7 -5.45 -5.83 -5.38
C TYR A 7 -4.87 -6.05 -3.99
N TYR A 8 -5.75 -6.31 -3.02
CA TYR A 8 -5.40 -6.73 -1.68
C TYR A 8 -6.12 -8.03 -1.34
N ASN A 9 -5.42 -8.98 -0.74
CA ASN A 9 -6.01 -10.24 -0.23
C ASN A 9 -5.54 -10.60 1.18
N VAL A 10 -4.26 -10.38 1.51
CA VAL A 10 -3.65 -10.83 2.77
C VAL A 10 -2.89 -9.67 3.44
N PRO A 11 -2.98 -9.50 4.77
CA PRO A 11 -2.16 -8.55 5.49
C PRO A 11 -0.66 -8.83 5.30
N MET A 12 0.14 -7.78 5.16
CA MET A 12 1.58 -7.91 4.90
C MET A 12 2.39 -6.88 5.68
N SER A 13 3.55 -7.30 6.19
CA SER A 13 4.62 -6.39 6.60
C SER A 13 5.87 -6.68 5.78
N PHE A 14 6.56 -5.62 5.36
CA PHE A 14 7.85 -5.71 4.69
C PHE A 14 8.85 -4.86 5.45
N VAL A 15 9.70 -5.48 6.25
CA VAL A 15 10.56 -4.79 7.21
C VAL A 15 12.01 -5.23 7.08
N PRO A 16 12.98 -4.34 7.33
CA PRO A 16 14.39 -4.72 7.36
C PRO A 16 14.67 -5.64 8.56
N VAL A 17 15.49 -6.67 8.35
CA VAL A 17 15.99 -7.52 9.43
C VAL A 17 17.00 -6.71 10.22
N THR A 18 16.67 -6.37 11.46
CA THR A 18 17.59 -5.66 12.36
C THR A 18 18.21 -6.63 13.34
N ALA A 19 19.54 -6.65 13.40
CA ALA A 19 20.24 -7.34 14.47
C ALA A 19 19.95 -6.63 15.81
N PRO A 20 19.66 -7.37 16.90
CA PRO A 20 19.53 -6.77 18.22
C PRO A 20 20.77 -5.96 18.60
N GLY A 21 20.61 -4.70 19.04
CA GLY A 21 21.69 -3.92 19.65
C GLY A 21 22.39 -2.88 18.76
N CYS A 22 22.02 -2.68 17.49
CA CYS A 22 22.64 -1.64 16.65
C CYS A 22 21.97 -0.26 16.80
N PRO A 23 22.72 0.81 17.15
CA PRO A 23 22.25 2.20 17.06
C PRO A 23 22.04 2.60 15.60
N GLY A 24 20.95 3.34 15.29
CA GLY A 24 20.62 3.76 13.93
C GLY A 24 19.65 2.83 13.18
N ARG A 25 18.67 2.25 13.89
CA ARG A 25 17.61 1.44 13.27
C ARG A 25 17.05 2.17 12.03
N PRO A 26 16.98 1.53 10.85
CA PRO A 26 16.14 2.04 9.77
C PRO A 26 14.72 2.27 10.33
N LYS A 27 13.97 3.23 9.76
CA LYS A 27 12.63 3.70 10.20
C LYS A 27 11.53 2.60 10.16
N GLY A 28 11.86 1.34 10.38
CA GLY A 28 11.05 0.19 10.02
C GLY A 28 10.99 0.02 8.51
N GLY A 29 10.04 -0.78 8.07
CA GLY A 29 9.58 -0.81 6.70
C GLY A 29 8.06 -0.73 6.69
N PRO A 30 7.43 -0.67 5.51
CA PRO A 30 5.98 -0.51 5.41
C PRO A 30 5.24 -1.69 6.04
N GLN A 31 4.17 -1.38 6.77
CA GLN A 31 3.29 -2.37 7.38
C GLN A 31 1.82 -2.15 6.99
N CYS A 32 1.12 -3.26 6.75
CA CYS A 32 -0.31 -3.31 6.51
C CYS A 32 -0.90 -4.55 7.22
N PRO A 33 -0.98 -4.51 8.57
CA PRO A 33 -1.45 -5.65 9.37
C PRO A 33 -2.98 -5.79 9.36
N ARG A 34 -3.72 -4.78 8.90
CA ARG A 34 -5.18 -4.81 8.86
C ARG A 34 -5.67 -5.78 7.80
N VAL A 35 -6.70 -6.56 8.16
CA VAL A 35 -7.50 -7.36 7.21
C VAL A 35 -8.52 -6.44 6.53
N ILE A 36 -8.27 -6.06 5.28
CA ILE A 36 -9.13 -5.10 4.53
C ILE A 36 -10.38 -5.78 3.95
N THR A 37 -10.34 -7.08 3.69
CA THR A 37 -11.40 -7.83 2.98
C THR A 37 -12.82 -7.65 3.54
N PRO A 38 -13.08 -7.68 4.86
CA PRO A 38 -14.43 -7.47 5.40
C PRO A 38 -14.97 -6.06 5.20
N GLN A 39 -14.08 -5.06 5.13
CA GLN A 39 -14.43 -3.64 4.99
C GLN A 39 -14.37 -3.17 3.54
N CYS A 40 -14.07 -4.07 2.60
CA CYS A 40 -13.97 -3.73 1.19
C CYS A 40 -15.31 -3.17 0.68
N PRO A 41 -15.30 -1.96 0.07
CA PRO A 41 -16.48 -1.38 -0.59
C PRO A 41 -17.11 -2.37 -1.56
N ASN A 42 -18.43 -2.40 -1.65
CA ASN A 42 -19.16 -3.41 -2.41
C ASN A 42 -18.73 -3.46 -3.88
N GLU A 43 -18.46 -2.29 -4.46
CA GLU A 43 -18.02 -2.10 -5.84
C GLU A 43 -16.61 -2.66 -6.09
N LEU A 44 -15.81 -2.82 -5.05
CA LEU A 44 -14.41 -3.27 -5.12
C LEU A 44 -14.21 -4.72 -4.69
N ARG A 45 -15.26 -5.39 -4.19
CA ARG A 45 -15.14 -6.78 -3.72
C ARG A 45 -14.76 -7.73 -4.84
N ALA A 46 -13.85 -8.64 -4.52
CA ALA A 46 -13.45 -9.73 -5.41
C ALA A 46 -13.34 -11.04 -4.61
N ALA A 47 -13.27 -12.17 -5.32
CA ALA A 47 -13.10 -13.46 -4.68
C ALA A 47 -11.78 -13.50 -3.88
N GLY A 48 -11.89 -13.56 -2.55
CA GLY A 48 -10.74 -13.62 -1.64
C GLY A 48 -9.98 -12.31 -1.47
N GLY A 49 -10.54 -11.16 -1.86
CA GLY A 49 -9.82 -9.89 -1.81
C GLY A 49 -10.63 -8.63 -2.09
N CYS A 50 -9.91 -7.54 -2.28
CA CYS A 50 -10.41 -6.21 -2.56
C CYS A 50 -9.62 -5.60 -3.72
N ASN A 51 -10.28 -5.33 -4.83
CA ASN A 51 -9.70 -4.64 -5.97
C ASN A 51 -9.49 -3.15 -5.67
N ASN A 52 -8.55 -2.54 -6.39
CA ASN A 52 -8.49 -1.09 -6.47
C ASN A 52 -9.51 -0.57 -7.50
N ALA A 53 -9.95 0.68 -7.33
CA ALA A 53 -10.87 1.36 -8.22
C ALA A 53 -10.39 1.38 -9.69
N CYS A 54 -9.09 1.49 -9.96
CA CYS A 54 -8.59 1.41 -11.33
C CYS A 54 -8.92 0.06 -11.99
N MET A 55 -8.79 -1.04 -11.24
CA MET A 55 -9.05 -2.39 -11.76
C MET A 55 -10.53 -2.62 -12.09
N VAL A 56 -11.43 -1.95 -11.37
CA VAL A 56 -12.88 -2.08 -11.54
C VAL A 56 -13.40 -1.10 -12.61
N PHE A 57 -13.13 0.19 -12.45
CA PHE A 57 -13.76 1.24 -13.24
C PHE A 57 -12.98 1.61 -14.50
N LYS A 58 -11.64 1.40 -14.51
CA LYS A 58 -10.75 1.75 -15.64
C LYS A 58 -10.82 3.21 -16.09
N GLU A 59 -11.25 4.11 -15.21
CA GLU A 59 -11.36 5.53 -15.49
C GLU A 59 -10.07 6.27 -15.13
N ASP A 60 -9.73 7.31 -15.89
CA ASP A 60 -8.51 8.10 -15.71
C ASP A 60 -8.34 8.66 -14.29
N ARG A 61 -9.44 9.03 -13.62
CA ARG A 61 -9.41 9.53 -12.24
C ARG A 61 -8.95 8.50 -11.21
N TYR A 62 -9.14 7.20 -11.49
CA TYR A 62 -8.76 6.11 -10.59
C TYR A 62 -7.47 5.44 -11.03
N CYS A 63 -7.21 5.38 -12.33
CA CYS A 63 -5.96 4.86 -12.88
C CYS A 63 -4.84 5.90 -12.93
N TYR A 64 -5.16 7.17 -12.65
CA TYR A 64 -4.22 8.30 -12.71
C TYR A 64 -3.51 8.37 -14.06
N THR A 65 -4.25 8.10 -15.13
CA THR A 65 -3.82 8.21 -16.53
C THR A 65 -4.30 9.54 -17.12
N GLY A 66 -3.68 10.01 -18.21
CA GLY A 66 -4.09 11.23 -18.90
C GLY A 66 -3.94 12.53 -18.07
N SER A 67 -4.86 13.48 -18.29
CA SER A 67 -4.87 14.78 -17.57
C SER A 67 -4.91 14.67 -16.03
N PRO A 68 -5.65 13.70 -15.44
CA PRO A 68 -5.62 13.38 -14.01
C PRO A 68 -4.26 13.00 -13.43
N ALA A 69 -3.34 12.41 -14.21
CA ALA A 69 -2.05 11.93 -13.73
C ALA A 69 -1.25 13.01 -12.98
N ASN A 70 -1.32 14.26 -13.47
CA ASN A 70 -0.57 15.37 -12.91
C ASN A 70 -1.40 16.30 -12.01
N LYS A 71 -2.73 16.20 -12.03
CA LYS A 71 -3.63 17.14 -11.34
C LYS A 71 -4.45 16.54 -10.19
N CYS A 72 -4.53 15.21 -10.07
CA CYS A 72 -5.38 14.58 -9.05
C CYS A 72 -4.63 14.26 -7.76
N GLY A 73 -5.26 14.62 -6.63
CA GLY A 73 -4.93 14.12 -5.29
C GLY A 73 -5.53 12.72 -5.04
N PRO A 74 -5.54 12.24 -3.79
CA PRO A 74 -6.17 10.95 -3.47
C PRO A 74 -7.67 10.99 -3.81
N ALA A 75 -8.15 9.96 -4.51
CA ALA A 75 -9.57 9.72 -4.81
C ALA A 75 -10.23 8.95 -3.65
N ASP A 76 -11.57 8.87 -3.62
CA ASP A 76 -12.30 8.30 -2.47
C ASP A 76 -11.86 6.87 -2.12
N TYR A 77 -11.67 6.02 -3.14
CA TYR A 77 -11.20 4.64 -2.94
C TYR A 77 -9.72 4.54 -2.53
N SER A 78 -8.84 5.41 -3.03
CA SER A 78 -7.44 5.41 -2.56
C SER A 78 -7.34 5.92 -1.12
N ARG A 79 -8.19 6.86 -0.69
CA ARG A 79 -8.30 7.25 0.72
C ARG A 79 -8.77 6.09 1.60
N PHE A 80 -9.69 5.25 1.12
CA PHE A 80 -10.10 4.04 1.85
C PHE A 80 -8.90 3.13 2.13
N PHE A 81 -8.13 2.74 1.11
CA PHE A 81 -6.94 1.90 1.30
C PHE A 81 -5.88 2.57 2.18
N LYS A 82 -5.68 3.89 2.01
CA LYS A 82 -4.73 4.64 2.81
C LYS A 82 -5.11 4.72 4.29
N GLY A 83 -6.40 4.85 4.57
CA GLY A 83 -6.93 4.84 5.93
C GLY A 83 -6.79 3.49 6.62
N GLN A 84 -6.82 2.39 5.86
CA GLN A 84 -6.57 1.05 6.40
C GLN A 84 -5.08 0.81 6.65
N CYS A 85 -4.22 1.20 5.70
CA CYS A 85 -2.79 0.98 5.77
C CYS A 85 -2.03 2.24 5.37
N SER A 86 -1.67 3.06 6.37
CA SER A 86 -0.99 4.34 6.20
C SER A 86 0.37 4.22 5.51
N ASP A 87 1.06 3.10 5.68
CA ASP A 87 2.41 2.89 5.14
C ASP A 87 2.39 2.29 3.73
N ALA A 88 1.21 1.84 3.30
CA ALA A 88 1.04 1.20 2.02
C ALA A 88 0.75 2.23 0.93
N TYR A 89 1.23 1.93 -0.26
CA TYR A 89 1.13 2.77 -1.44
C TYR A 89 -0.24 2.62 -2.09
N SER A 90 -1.09 3.63 -1.90
CA SER A 90 -2.52 3.58 -2.24
C SER A 90 -2.90 4.32 -3.53
N TYR A 91 -2.06 5.26 -3.99
CA TYR A 91 -2.19 5.98 -5.27
C TYR A 91 -0.80 6.40 -5.81
N PRO A 92 -0.64 6.73 -7.11
CA PRO A 92 0.66 6.98 -7.74
C PRO A 92 1.46 8.20 -7.24
N LYS A 93 0.89 9.02 -6.35
CA LYS A 93 1.59 10.17 -5.74
C LYS A 93 1.68 10.02 -4.22
N ASP A 94 1.58 8.79 -3.72
CA ASP A 94 1.61 8.45 -2.30
C ASP A 94 3.04 8.21 -1.76
N ASP A 95 4.01 8.91 -2.34
CA ASP A 95 5.44 8.67 -2.10
C ASP A 95 5.84 9.11 -0.69
N ALA A 96 5.32 10.25 -0.23
CA ALA A 96 5.71 10.90 1.02
C ALA A 96 5.50 10.04 2.28
N THR A 97 4.59 9.07 2.24
CA THR A 97 4.25 8.22 3.39
C THR A 97 4.45 6.72 3.12
N SER A 98 4.81 6.32 1.89
CA SER A 98 4.87 4.91 1.49
C SER A 98 6.20 4.48 0.89
N ILE A 99 7.13 5.41 0.69
CA ILE A 99 8.50 5.10 0.27
C ILE A 99 9.37 4.96 1.52
N PHE A 100 9.90 3.75 1.69
CA PHE A 100 10.86 3.40 2.72
C PHE A 100 12.16 3.01 2.03
N THR A 101 13.26 3.59 2.47
CA THR A 101 14.61 3.31 1.95
C THR A 101 15.47 2.72 3.07
N SER A 102 16.42 1.86 2.70
CA SER A 102 17.42 1.34 3.62
C SER A 102 18.79 1.28 2.92
N PRO A 103 19.90 1.27 3.67
CA PRO A 103 21.24 1.17 3.10
C PRO A 103 21.41 -0.07 2.22
N GLY A 104 22.33 -0.01 1.26
CA GLY A 104 22.72 -1.17 0.46
C GLY A 104 23.23 -2.32 1.35
N GLY A 105 22.86 -3.56 1.01
CA GLY A 105 23.20 -4.75 1.82
C GLY A 105 22.22 -5.06 2.95
N THR A 106 21.12 -4.31 3.08
CA THR A 106 20.06 -4.61 4.06
C THR A 106 19.32 -5.89 3.68
N ASN A 107 19.20 -6.82 4.63
CA ASN A 107 18.31 -7.98 4.52
C ASN A 107 16.90 -7.60 4.95
N TYR A 108 15.88 -8.28 4.39
CA TYR A 108 14.47 -7.98 4.67
C TYR A 108 13.68 -9.23 5.01
N GLN A 109 12.62 -9.04 5.79
CA GLN A 109 11.62 -10.05 6.06
C GLN A 109 10.28 -9.61 5.47
N VAL A 110 9.61 -10.54 4.78
CA VAL A 110 8.23 -10.41 4.35
C VAL A 110 7.39 -11.31 5.26
N ILE A 111 6.41 -10.73 5.92
CA ILE A 111 5.54 -11.43 6.87
C ILE A 111 4.11 -11.31 6.36
N PHE A 112 3.47 -12.45 6.10
CA PHE A 112 2.05 -12.55 5.80
C PHE A 112 1.29 -12.78 7.10
N CYS A 113 0.17 -12.09 7.28
CA CYS A 113 -0.57 -12.08 8.56
C CYS A 113 0.35 -11.75 9.76
N PRO A 114 1.07 -10.61 9.72
CA PRO A 114 1.95 -10.18 10.79
C PRO A 114 1.20 -9.83 12.09
#